data_AF-A0A1H4IXF3-F1
#
_entry.id   AF-A0A1H4IXF3-F1
#
_cell.length_a   1.000
_cell.length_b   1.000
_cell.length_c   1.000
_cell.angle_alpha   90.00
_cell.angle_beta   90.00
_cell.angle_gamma   90.00
#
_symmetry.space_group_name_H-M   'P 1'
#
loop_
_entity.id
_entity.type
_entity.pdbx_description
1 polymer ?
#
loop_
_entity_poly.entity_id
_entity_poly.type
_entity_poly.pdbx_seq_one_letter_code
_entity_poly.pdbx_strand_id
1 'polypeptide(L)'
;MSQSTDTTELSGPPAQGRPKMLNHLAYVTHDVEGTVDFYTRVMGMPMVSTVIGSKVPSTGDDFPYFHVFFRLHDGSTLAFFEAPGLPPANPKGHPAYDIFDHLAFEADTPEDIHAWAAWLRQNGIEIVGPTDHGIILSIYFRDPVNDIRLEITCPLVDDWNAREDSAARDLQDWVDVKNAATAEGQDVPEALLKFIAGRNAEKSAKPTEDLPTDPERPV
;
A
#
# COMPACT_ATOMS: atom_id res chain seq x y z
N MET A 1 17.27 -39.56 -15.55
CA MET A 1 16.18 -38.88 -16.26
C MET A 1 15.90 -37.60 -15.49
N SER A 2 16.34 -36.47 -16.05
CA SER A 2 16.21 -35.15 -15.42
C SER A 2 14.74 -34.75 -15.48
N GLN A 3 14.08 -34.60 -14.33
CA GLN A 3 12.76 -33.98 -14.29
C GLN A 3 12.99 -32.49 -14.45
N SER A 4 12.64 -31.98 -15.62
CA SER A 4 12.46 -30.56 -15.88
C SER A 4 11.47 -30.04 -14.85
N THR A 5 11.90 -29.11 -14.00
CA THR A 5 10.99 -28.36 -13.13
C THR A 5 10.12 -27.53 -14.04
N ASP A 6 8.88 -27.98 -14.17
CA ASP A 6 7.82 -27.33 -14.91
C ASP A 6 7.68 -25.90 -14.37
N THR A 7 7.87 -24.94 -15.27
CA THR A 7 7.74 -23.51 -14.98
C THR A 7 6.32 -23.33 -14.48
N THR A 8 6.15 -22.97 -13.21
CA THR A 8 4.82 -22.75 -12.68
C THR A 8 4.28 -21.49 -13.38
N GLU A 9 3.56 -21.67 -14.48
CA GLU A 9 2.87 -20.58 -15.16
C GLU A 9 1.91 -19.95 -14.15
N LEU A 10 2.32 -18.83 -13.56
CA LEU A 10 1.47 -18.00 -12.69
C LEU A 10 0.30 -17.39 -13.48
N SER A 11 0.26 -17.56 -14.80
CA SER A 11 -0.77 -17.10 -15.72
C SER A 11 -1.82 -18.18 -16.00
N GLY A 12 -2.51 -18.66 -14.96
CA GLY A 12 -3.81 -19.29 -15.15
C GLY A 12 -4.86 -18.22 -15.53
N PRO A 13 -5.82 -18.51 -16.44
CA PRO A 13 -6.88 -17.55 -16.75
C PRO A 13 -7.65 -17.20 -15.47
N PRO A 14 -8.00 -15.93 -15.22
CA PRO A 14 -8.68 -15.55 -13.98
C PRO A 14 -10.02 -16.29 -13.93
N ALA A 15 -10.21 -17.10 -12.89
CA ALA A 15 -11.31 -18.06 -12.76
C ALA A 15 -12.73 -17.45 -12.80
N GLN A 16 -12.86 -16.12 -12.83
CA GLN A 16 -14.14 -15.41 -13.02
C GLN A 16 -13.96 -13.94 -13.49
N GLY A 17 -12.81 -13.60 -14.12
CA GLY A 17 -12.43 -12.22 -14.44
C GLY A 17 -11.76 -11.47 -13.28
N ARG A 18 -11.20 -10.29 -13.55
CA ARG A 18 -10.54 -9.42 -12.55
C ARG A 18 -11.58 -8.56 -11.82
N PRO A 19 -11.50 -8.37 -10.49
CA PRO A 19 -12.32 -7.38 -9.79
C PRO A 19 -12.19 -6.00 -10.44
N LYS A 20 -13.31 -5.28 -10.58
CA LYS A 20 -13.36 -4.02 -11.34
C LYS A 20 -12.53 -2.90 -10.71
N MET A 21 -12.65 -2.73 -9.39
CA MET A 21 -11.99 -1.67 -8.60
C MET A 21 -12.05 -2.04 -7.11
N LEU A 22 -11.28 -1.35 -6.29
CA LEU A 22 -11.51 -1.35 -4.84
C LEU A 22 -12.89 -0.74 -4.58
N ASN A 23 -13.84 -1.54 -4.05
CA ASN A 23 -15.16 -1.01 -3.73
C ASN A 23 -15.11 -0.19 -2.43
N HIS A 24 -14.65 -0.84 -1.36
CA HIS A 24 -14.36 -0.19 -0.11
C HIS A 24 -13.31 -0.96 0.69
N LEU A 25 -12.65 -0.26 1.60
CA LEU A 25 -11.80 -0.82 2.65
C LEU A 25 -12.36 -0.38 4.00
N ALA A 26 -12.50 -1.29 4.97
CA ALA A 26 -13.07 -0.98 6.26
C ALA A 26 -12.10 -1.27 7.41
N TYR A 27 -11.98 -0.32 8.33
CA TYR A 27 -11.20 -0.44 9.57
C TYR A 27 -12.10 -0.31 10.81
N VAL A 28 -11.52 -0.54 11.98
CA VAL A 28 -12.15 -0.22 13.27
C VAL A 28 -11.61 1.12 13.75
N THR A 29 -12.49 1.97 14.27
CA THR A 29 -12.14 3.17 15.03
C THR A 29 -12.70 3.08 16.45
N HIS A 30 -12.02 3.72 17.39
CA HIS A 30 -12.50 3.93 18.76
C HIS A 30 -13.00 5.37 18.99
N ASP A 31 -12.91 6.23 17.98
CA ASP A 31 -13.39 7.62 17.99
C ASP A 31 -13.86 8.00 16.58
N VAL A 32 -15.15 7.77 16.33
CA VAL A 32 -15.75 8.09 15.03
C VAL A 32 -15.83 9.60 14.77
N GLU A 33 -15.96 10.42 15.80
CA GLU A 33 -16.04 11.88 15.65
C GLU A 33 -14.70 12.43 15.16
N GLY A 34 -13.60 12.04 15.82
CA GLY A 34 -12.25 12.38 15.39
C GLY A 34 -11.92 11.83 14.00
N THR A 35 -12.34 10.60 13.71
CA THR A 35 -12.16 9.97 12.39
C THR A 35 -12.88 10.78 11.30
N VAL A 36 -14.13 11.16 11.53
CA VAL A 36 -14.89 12.00 10.59
C VAL A 36 -14.21 13.35 10.37
N ASP A 37 -13.77 14.03 11.44
CA ASP A 37 -13.05 15.30 11.30
C ASP A 37 -11.79 15.14 10.45
N PHE A 38 -10.95 14.15 10.74
CA PHE A 38 -9.70 13.94 10.00
C PHE A 38 -9.94 13.67 8.51
N TYR A 39 -10.76 12.67 8.17
CA TYR A 39 -10.96 12.29 6.77
C TYR A 39 -11.73 13.33 5.97
N THR A 40 -12.61 14.12 6.60
CA THR A 40 -13.34 15.18 5.88
C THR A 40 -12.55 16.48 5.76
N ARG A 41 -11.99 16.97 6.87
CA ARG A 41 -11.33 18.29 6.92
C ARG A 41 -9.90 18.26 6.42
N VAL A 42 -9.13 17.23 6.79
CA VAL A 42 -7.71 17.13 6.44
C VAL A 42 -7.53 16.41 5.12
N MET A 43 -8.17 15.24 4.96
CA MET A 43 -8.05 14.46 3.72
C MET A 43 -9.02 14.90 2.61
N GLY A 44 -9.97 15.78 2.90
CA GLY A 44 -10.91 16.31 1.90
C GLY A 44 -11.93 15.29 1.39
N MET A 45 -12.05 14.13 2.04
CA MET A 45 -12.91 13.04 1.58
C MET A 45 -14.33 13.23 2.11
N PRO A 46 -15.35 13.40 1.25
CA PRO A 46 -16.72 13.56 1.72
C PRO A 46 -17.21 12.28 2.40
N MET A 47 -17.88 12.45 3.54
CA MET A 47 -18.67 11.39 4.18
C MET A 47 -19.94 11.15 3.35
N VAL A 48 -20.13 9.95 2.80
CA VAL A 48 -21.15 9.70 1.76
C VAL A 48 -22.21 8.67 2.13
N SER A 49 -21.97 7.84 3.14
CA SER A 49 -22.89 6.79 3.56
C SER A 49 -22.66 6.42 5.01
N THR A 50 -23.70 5.99 5.71
CA THR A 50 -23.63 5.47 7.07
C THR A 50 -24.58 4.31 7.29
N VAL A 51 -24.22 3.42 8.22
CA VAL A 51 -25.09 2.33 8.71
C VAL A 51 -25.04 2.33 10.23
N ILE A 52 -26.21 2.26 10.86
CA ILE A 52 -26.36 2.03 12.29
C ILE A 52 -26.99 0.66 12.46
N GLY A 53 -26.34 -0.23 13.20
CA GLY A 53 -26.84 -1.57 13.42
C GLY A 53 -26.59 -2.05 14.84
N SER A 54 -27.39 -3.02 15.27
CA SER A 54 -27.19 -3.77 16.51
C SER A 54 -26.81 -5.23 16.27
N LYS A 55 -26.85 -5.68 15.01
CA LYS A 55 -26.56 -7.05 14.61
C LYS A 55 -25.77 -7.06 13.33
N VAL A 56 -24.66 -7.80 13.30
CA VAL A 56 -23.78 -7.92 12.13
C VAL A 56 -24.46 -8.83 11.10
N PRO A 57 -24.78 -8.36 9.88
CA PRO A 57 -25.56 -9.17 8.94
C PRO A 57 -24.86 -10.43 8.44
N SER A 58 -23.53 -10.41 8.32
CA SER A 58 -22.74 -11.51 7.76
C SER A 58 -22.51 -12.66 8.75
N THR A 59 -22.32 -12.35 10.03
CA THR A 59 -22.01 -13.33 11.08
C THR A 59 -23.17 -13.58 12.03
N GLY A 60 -24.08 -12.61 12.17
CA GLY A 60 -25.18 -12.64 13.13
C GLY A 60 -24.80 -12.21 14.55
N ASP A 61 -23.56 -11.74 14.77
CA ASP A 61 -23.11 -11.26 16.09
C ASP A 61 -23.94 -10.05 16.56
N ASP A 62 -24.19 -9.97 17.87
CA ASP A 62 -25.12 -9.01 18.50
C ASP A 62 -24.33 -7.97 19.31
N PHE A 63 -24.02 -6.85 18.66
CA PHE A 63 -23.43 -5.68 19.29
C PHE A 63 -23.75 -4.40 18.48
N PRO A 64 -23.90 -3.24 19.15
CA PRO A 64 -24.12 -1.98 18.47
C PRO A 64 -22.88 -1.54 17.70
N TYR A 65 -23.08 -1.03 16.49
CA TYR A 65 -22.04 -0.43 15.68
C TYR A 65 -22.55 0.75 14.84
N PHE A 66 -21.63 1.66 14.55
CA PHE A 66 -21.78 2.70 13.55
C PHE A 66 -20.75 2.48 12.44
N HIS A 67 -21.19 2.45 11.19
CA HIS A 67 -20.33 2.28 10.02
C HIS A 67 -20.40 3.54 9.18
N VAL A 68 -19.27 4.15 8.85
CA VAL A 68 -19.17 5.40 8.08
C VAL A 68 -18.27 5.22 6.87
N PHE A 69 -18.61 5.87 5.75
CA PHE A 69 -17.87 5.77 4.48
C PHE A 69 -17.43 7.15 3.98
N PHE A 70 -16.16 7.26 3.59
CA PHE A 70 -15.51 8.43 3.01
C PHE A 70 -15.10 8.14 1.57
N ARG A 71 -15.52 8.96 0.61
CA ARG A 71 -15.35 8.68 -0.83
C ARG A 71 -14.08 9.30 -1.41
N LEU A 72 -13.36 8.51 -2.21
CA LEU A 72 -12.25 8.95 -3.06
C LEU A 72 -12.75 9.46 -4.42
N HIS A 73 -11.87 10.08 -5.21
CA HIS A 73 -12.21 10.65 -6.52
C HIS A 73 -12.83 9.65 -7.50
N ASP A 74 -12.37 8.39 -7.49
CA ASP A 74 -12.86 7.33 -8.37
C ASP A 74 -14.18 6.68 -7.91
N GLY A 75 -14.70 7.11 -6.75
CA GLY A 75 -15.91 6.56 -6.13
C GLY A 75 -15.68 5.37 -5.20
N SER A 76 -14.45 4.86 -5.08
CA SER A 76 -14.09 3.93 -4.01
C SER A 76 -14.24 4.60 -2.64
N THR A 77 -14.34 3.80 -1.58
CA THR A 77 -14.55 4.36 -0.24
C THR A 77 -13.61 3.76 0.80
N LEU A 78 -13.12 4.60 1.70
CA LEU A 78 -12.55 4.17 2.97
C LEU A 78 -13.64 4.23 4.03
N ALA A 79 -13.76 3.21 4.85
CA ALA A 79 -14.83 3.07 5.81
C ALA A 79 -14.32 2.69 7.20
N PHE A 80 -15.10 3.04 8.22
CA PHE A 80 -14.78 2.76 9.61
C PHE A 80 -15.99 2.26 10.37
N PHE A 81 -15.78 1.21 11.16
CA PHE A 81 -16.71 0.74 12.17
C PHE A 81 -16.28 1.25 13.53
N GLU A 82 -17.21 1.86 14.25
CA GLU A 82 -17.10 2.04 15.70
C GLU A 82 -18.07 1.08 16.38
N ALA A 83 -17.56 0.30 17.34
CA ALA A 83 -18.39 -0.50 18.24
C ALA A 83 -17.97 -0.18 19.68
N PRO A 84 -18.85 0.41 20.51
CA PRO A 84 -18.50 0.81 21.87
C PRO A 84 -18.06 -0.39 22.74
N GLY A 85 -17.03 -0.17 23.56
CA GLY A 85 -16.55 -1.18 24.52
C GLY A 85 -15.57 -2.21 23.95
N LEU A 86 -15.14 -2.07 22.69
CA LEU A 86 -14.06 -2.89 22.16
C LEU A 86 -12.75 -2.65 22.93
N PRO A 87 -11.99 -3.71 23.26
CA PRO A 87 -10.64 -3.54 23.78
C PRO A 87 -9.72 -2.93 22.69
N PRO A 88 -8.60 -2.30 23.08
CA PRO A 88 -7.60 -1.88 22.12
C PRO A 88 -7.12 -3.04 21.25
N ALA A 89 -6.74 -2.74 20.01
CA ALA A 89 -6.11 -3.72 19.13
C ALA A 89 -4.81 -4.27 19.74
N ASN A 90 -4.47 -5.52 19.38
CA ASN A 90 -3.22 -6.12 19.85
C ASN A 90 -2.01 -5.35 19.29
N PRO A 91 -0.97 -5.10 20.12
CA PRO A 91 0.23 -4.42 19.65
C PRO A 91 0.98 -5.27 18.62
N LYS A 92 1.56 -4.60 17.63
CA LYS A 92 2.41 -5.22 16.61
C LYS A 92 3.77 -5.57 17.22
N GLY A 93 4.20 -6.82 17.06
CA GLY A 93 5.41 -7.36 17.72
C GLY A 93 6.74 -7.08 16.99
N HIS A 94 6.70 -6.47 15.80
CA HIS A 94 7.88 -6.20 14.99
C HIS A 94 7.68 -4.95 14.13
N PRO A 95 8.69 -4.05 13.98
CA PRO A 95 8.55 -2.79 13.24
C PRO A 95 8.10 -2.95 11.78
N ALA A 96 8.38 -4.09 11.16
CA ALA A 96 7.92 -4.40 9.80
C ALA A 96 6.39 -4.24 9.65
N TYR A 97 5.60 -4.67 10.65
CA TYR A 97 4.15 -4.50 10.60
C TYR A 97 3.74 -3.02 10.71
N ASP A 98 4.53 -2.19 11.37
CA ASP A 98 4.25 -0.75 11.47
C ASP A 98 4.71 0.04 10.24
N ILE A 99 5.71 -0.47 9.52
CA ILE A 99 6.33 0.21 8.38
C ILE A 99 5.70 -0.25 7.05
N PHE A 100 5.50 -1.55 6.87
CA PHE A 100 5.06 -2.11 5.59
C PHE A 100 3.55 -2.12 5.42
N ASP A 101 2.77 -2.22 6.49
CA ASP A 101 1.30 -2.12 6.39
C ASP A 101 0.91 -0.64 6.28
N HIS A 102 0.39 -0.23 5.13
CA HIS A 102 -0.09 1.12 4.90
C HIS A 102 -1.16 1.16 3.81
N LEU A 103 -1.91 2.27 3.77
CA LEU A 103 -2.86 2.60 2.71
C LEU A 103 -2.31 3.76 1.90
N ALA A 104 -2.11 3.54 0.60
CA ALA A 104 -1.61 4.54 -0.33
C ALA A 104 -2.75 5.15 -1.15
N PHE A 105 -2.73 6.47 -1.26
CA PHE A 105 -3.60 7.26 -2.12
C PHE A 105 -2.78 7.90 -3.23
N GLU A 106 -3.25 7.74 -4.46
CA GLU A 106 -2.57 8.30 -5.63
C GLU A 106 -2.83 9.81 -5.75
N ALA A 107 -1.79 10.56 -6.06
CA ALA A 107 -1.84 11.95 -6.48
C ALA A 107 -1.47 12.05 -7.97
N ASP A 108 -2.01 13.07 -8.64
CA ASP A 108 -1.90 13.20 -10.10
C ASP A 108 -0.46 13.51 -10.56
N THR A 109 0.27 14.31 -9.78
CA THR A 109 1.62 14.79 -10.17
C THR A 109 2.64 14.75 -9.01
N PRO A 110 3.96 14.72 -9.31
CA PRO A 110 4.99 14.86 -8.29
C PRO A 110 4.89 16.20 -7.52
N GLU A 111 4.47 17.27 -8.18
CA GLU A 111 4.22 18.57 -7.56
C GLU A 111 3.11 18.48 -6.50
N ASP A 112 2.07 17.68 -6.74
CA ASP A 112 0.99 17.46 -5.77
C ASP A 112 1.51 16.77 -4.50
N ILE A 113 2.54 15.92 -4.57
CA ILE A 113 3.17 15.33 -3.38
C ILE A 113 3.73 16.42 -2.46
N HIS A 114 4.38 17.45 -3.04
CA HIS A 114 4.88 18.58 -2.28
C HIS A 114 3.76 19.45 -1.71
N ALA A 115 2.67 19.64 -2.46
CA ALA A 115 1.49 20.36 -1.99
C ALA A 115 0.82 19.63 -0.81
N TRP A 116 0.62 18.31 -0.93
CA TRP A 116 0.11 17.46 0.16
C TRP A 116 1.01 17.51 1.39
N ALA A 117 2.34 17.44 1.21
CA ALA A 117 3.28 17.54 2.30
C ALA A 117 3.17 18.88 3.06
N ALA A 118 3.01 19.99 2.34
CA ALA A 118 2.83 21.30 2.94
C ALA A 118 1.47 21.41 3.65
N TRP A 119 0.40 20.89 3.05
CA TRP A 119 -0.95 20.89 3.60
C TRP A 119 -1.06 20.07 4.90
N LEU A 120 -0.52 18.85 4.90
CA LEU A 120 -0.52 17.97 6.07
C LEU A 120 0.24 18.60 7.25
N ARG A 121 1.43 19.17 7.00
CA ARG A 121 2.21 19.89 8.02
C ARG A 121 1.48 21.11 8.59
N GLN A 122 0.78 21.88 7.75
CA GLN A 122 -0.04 23.01 8.20
C GLN A 122 -1.20 22.57 9.11
N ASN A 123 -1.70 21.36 8.92
CA ASN A 123 -2.72 20.74 9.77
C ASN A 123 -2.13 19.99 10.98
N GLY A 124 -0.83 20.18 11.27
CA GLY A 124 -0.17 19.58 12.44
C GLY A 124 0.15 18.09 12.28
N ILE A 125 0.10 17.55 11.05
CA ILE A 125 0.44 16.15 10.78
C ILE A 125 1.93 16.02 10.49
N GLU A 126 2.60 15.16 11.26
CA GLU A 126 3.98 14.79 11.00
C GLU A 126 4.08 13.89 9.76
N ILE A 127 5.11 14.12 8.95
CA ILE A 127 5.31 13.37 7.71
C ILE A 127 6.76 12.90 7.57
N VAL A 128 6.95 11.80 6.83
CA VAL A 128 8.23 11.27 6.35
C VAL A 128 8.25 11.38 4.82
N GLY A 129 9.36 11.89 4.28
CA GLY A 129 9.54 12.11 2.84
C GLY A 129 9.44 13.59 2.42
N PRO A 130 9.37 13.88 1.10
CA PRO A 130 9.18 12.92 0.00
C PRO A 130 10.34 11.92 -0.16
N THR A 131 10.01 10.70 -0.58
CA THR A 131 10.96 9.62 -0.85
C THR A 131 10.74 9.12 -2.28
N ASP A 132 11.82 9.11 -3.06
CA ASP A 132 11.82 8.56 -4.42
C ASP A 132 12.19 7.06 -4.37
N HIS A 133 11.25 6.21 -4.79
CA HIS A 133 11.44 4.76 -4.87
C HIS A 133 11.83 4.28 -6.28
N GLY A 134 12.17 5.22 -7.19
CA GLY A 134 12.49 5.01 -8.60
C GLY A 134 11.28 4.80 -9.50
N ILE A 135 10.18 4.27 -8.97
CA ILE A 135 8.93 4.04 -9.72
C ILE A 135 7.78 4.92 -9.24
N ILE A 136 7.86 5.42 -8.00
CA ILE A 136 6.86 6.27 -7.35
C ILE A 136 7.57 7.29 -6.44
N LEU A 137 6.98 8.47 -6.31
CA LEU A 137 7.36 9.49 -5.34
C LEU A 137 6.32 9.54 -4.22
N SER A 138 6.75 9.39 -2.97
CA SER A 138 5.82 9.19 -1.86
C SER A 138 6.12 10.02 -0.63
N ILE A 139 5.07 10.40 0.10
CA ILE A 139 5.14 10.85 1.49
C ILE A 139 4.32 9.92 2.39
N TYR A 140 4.78 9.74 3.62
CA TYR A 140 4.13 8.87 4.60
C TYR A 140 3.76 9.66 5.87
N PHE A 141 2.63 9.33 6.45
CA PHE A 141 2.10 9.97 7.65
C PHE A 141 1.16 9.00 8.37
N ARG A 142 0.60 9.42 9.50
CA ARG A 142 -0.35 8.62 10.26
C ARG A 142 -1.66 9.35 10.43
N ASP A 143 -2.75 8.60 10.31
CA ASP A 143 -4.04 8.97 10.86
C ASP A 143 -3.87 9.20 12.37
N PRO A 144 -4.08 10.42 12.90
CA PRO A 144 -3.83 10.74 14.30
C PRO A 144 -4.84 10.11 15.26
N VAL A 145 -5.96 9.59 14.75
CA VAL A 145 -7.06 9.00 15.54
C VAL A 145 -6.92 7.50 15.61
N ASN A 146 -6.63 6.86 14.48
CA ASN A 146 -6.65 5.40 14.34
C ASN A 146 -5.24 4.77 14.25
N ASP A 147 -4.19 5.59 14.23
CA ASP A 147 -2.79 5.15 14.08
C ASP A 147 -2.55 4.29 12.82
N ILE A 148 -3.30 4.57 11.76
CA ILE A 148 -3.15 3.92 10.46
C ILE A 148 -2.04 4.65 9.69
N ARG A 149 -1.04 3.91 9.21
CA ARG A 149 -0.01 4.47 8.33
C ARG A 149 -0.62 4.72 6.95
N LEU A 150 -0.54 5.96 6.50
CA LEU A 150 -1.05 6.43 5.22
C LEU A 150 0.10 6.89 4.33
N GLU A 151 -0.13 6.86 3.03
CA GLU A 151 0.79 7.33 2.00
C GLU A 151 0.01 8.19 0.99
N ILE A 152 0.60 9.31 0.57
CA ILE A 152 0.25 9.94 -0.71
C ILE A 152 1.40 9.63 -1.67
N THR A 153 1.09 9.08 -2.83
CA THR A 153 2.09 8.61 -3.81
C THR A 153 1.75 9.05 -5.22
N CYS A 154 2.76 9.27 -6.06
CA CYS A 154 2.61 9.60 -7.47
C CYS A 154 3.50 8.67 -8.31
N PRO A 155 2.94 7.94 -9.29
CA PRO A 155 3.72 7.18 -10.27
C PRO A 155 4.72 8.07 -11.04
N LEU A 156 5.96 7.58 -11.15
CA LEU A 156 7.02 8.20 -11.95
C LEU A 156 7.26 7.47 -13.29
N VAL A 157 6.65 6.29 -13.45
CA VAL A 157 6.75 5.48 -14.67
C VAL A 157 5.36 4.96 -15.03
N ASP A 158 4.94 5.15 -16.29
CA ASP A 158 3.57 4.88 -16.74
C ASP A 158 3.15 3.42 -16.57
N ASP A 159 4.08 2.50 -16.76
CA ASP A 159 3.83 1.05 -16.74
C ASP A 159 4.11 0.42 -15.38
N TRP A 160 4.25 1.19 -14.29
CA TRP A 160 4.69 0.68 -12.97
C TRP A 160 3.88 -0.53 -12.47
N ASN A 161 2.58 -0.59 -12.79
CA ASN A 161 1.65 -1.64 -12.39
C ASN A 161 1.28 -2.63 -13.53
N ALA A 162 2.00 -2.58 -14.64
CA ALA A 162 1.81 -3.42 -15.83
C ALA A 162 3.11 -4.13 -16.24
N ARG A 163 3.77 -4.78 -15.25
CA ARG A 163 5.07 -5.45 -15.42
C ARG A 163 5.05 -6.92 -15.01
N GLU A 164 3.99 -7.63 -15.36
CA GLU A 164 3.67 -9.00 -14.93
C GLU A 164 4.84 -9.97 -15.12
N ASP A 165 5.50 -9.92 -16.27
CA ASP A 165 6.64 -10.79 -16.59
C ASP A 165 7.82 -10.59 -15.63
N SER A 166 8.15 -9.33 -15.31
CA SER A 166 9.21 -9.03 -14.35
C SER A 166 8.81 -9.40 -12.93
N ALA A 167 7.55 -9.17 -12.56
CA ALA A 167 7.03 -9.52 -11.25
C ALA A 167 7.05 -11.05 -11.02
N ALA A 168 6.69 -11.84 -12.04
CA ALA A 168 6.74 -13.30 -11.99
C ALA A 168 8.16 -13.82 -11.79
N ARG A 169 9.14 -13.26 -12.52
CA ARG A 169 10.56 -13.60 -12.36
C ARG A 169 11.09 -13.23 -10.97
N ASP A 170 10.77 -12.03 -10.50
CA ASP A 170 11.21 -11.55 -9.19
C ASP A 170 10.66 -12.44 -8.05
N LEU A 171 9.40 -12.88 -8.18
CA LEU A 171 8.80 -13.83 -7.24
C LEU A 171 9.51 -15.18 -7.29
N GLN A 172 9.78 -15.71 -8.48
CA GLN A 172 10.48 -16.98 -8.65
C GLN A 172 11.86 -16.94 -8.00
N ASP A 173 12.67 -15.93 -8.31
CA ASP A 173 14.00 -15.76 -7.71
C ASP A 173 13.92 -15.70 -6.17
N TRP A 174 12.98 -14.89 -5.64
CA TRP A 174 12.79 -14.76 -4.20
C TRP A 174 12.42 -16.09 -3.53
N VAL A 175 11.51 -16.85 -4.14
CA VAL A 175 11.06 -18.14 -3.63
C VAL A 175 12.17 -19.19 -3.71
N ASP A 176 12.93 -19.23 -4.81
CA ASP A 176 14.02 -20.18 -4.99
C ASP A 176 15.14 -19.97 -3.99
N VAL A 177 15.55 -18.72 -3.74
CA VAL A 177 16.57 -18.40 -2.73
C VAL A 177 16.10 -18.83 -1.34
N LYS A 178 14.84 -18.54 -0.95
CA LYS A 178 14.30 -18.99 0.33
C LYS A 178 14.27 -20.51 0.45
N ASN A 179 13.83 -21.21 -0.60
CA ASN A 179 13.70 -22.67 -0.60
C ASN A 179 15.07 -23.35 -0.52
N ALA A 180 16.05 -22.86 -1.29
CA ALA A 180 17.43 -23.35 -1.24
C ALA A 180 18.04 -23.14 0.16
N ALA A 181 17.95 -21.92 0.71
CA ALA A 181 18.45 -21.62 2.04
C ALA A 181 17.80 -22.52 3.12
N THR A 182 16.48 -22.72 3.04
CA THR A 182 15.76 -23.61 3.97
C THR A 182 16.22 -25.07 3.83
N ALA A 183 16.34 -25.58 2.59
CA ALA A 183 16.75 -26.95 2.33
C ALA A 183 18.19 -27.23 2.76
N GLU A 184 19.07 -26.23 2.66
CA GLU A 184 20.47 -26.29 3.06
C GLU A 184 20.69 -25.96 4.55
N GLY A 185 19.63 -25.62 5.30
CA GLY A 185 19.72 -25.25 6.71
C GLY A 185 20.43 -23.92 6.98
N GLN A 186 20.42 -23.01 5.99
CA GLN A 186 21.00 -21.67 6.08
C GLN A 186 20.02 -20.66 6.69
N ASP A 187 20.55 -19.54 7.19
CA ASP A 187 19.73 -18.40 7.59
C ASP A 187 19.09 -17.75 6.36
N VAL A 188 17.76 -17.83 6.27
CA VAL A 188 17.00 -17.35 5.11
C VAL A 188 17.14 -15.82 4.91
N PRO A 189 17.01 -14.97 5.95
CA PRO A 189 17.28 -13.54 5.81
C PRO A 189 18.68 -13.23 5.27
N GLU A 190 19.73 -13.87 5.78
CA GLU A 190 21.11 -13.65 5.31
C GLU A 190 21.29 -14.07 3.85
N ALA A 191 20.71 -15.20 3.43
CA ALA A 191 20.72 -15.65 2.04
C ALA A 191 20.04 -14.64 1.10
N LEU A 192 18.87 -14.13 1.50
CA LEU A 192 18.15 -13.10 0.75
C LEU A 192 18.93 -11.78 0.66
N LEU A 193 19.59 -11.36 1.73
CA LEU A 193 20.43 -10.16 1.72
C LEU A 193 21.59 -10.28 0.71
N LYS A 194 22.22 -11.45 0.62
CA LYS A 194 23.28 -11.73 -0.37
C LYS A 194 22.73 -11.67 -1.80
N PHE A 195 21.59 -12.29 -2.04
CA PHE A 195 20.90 -12.25 -3.34
C PHE A 195 20.57 -10.80 -3.76
N ILE A 196 19.99 -10.01 -2.86
CA ILE A 196 19.65 -8.60 -3.12
C ILE A 196 20.90 -7.78 -3.44
N ALA A 197 21.98 -7.97 -2.68
CA ALA A 197 23.24 -7.27 -2.93
C ALA A 197 23.80 -7.56 -4.33
N GLY A 198 23.75 -8.83 -4.78
CA GLY A 198 24.14 -9.22 -6.13
C GLY A 198 23.29 -8.53 -7.21
N ARG A 199 21.97 -8.59 -7.06
CA ARG A 199 21.01 -7.96 -7.99
C ARG A 199 21.22 -6.44 -8.11
N ASN A 200 21.52 -5.76 -7.01
CA ASN A 200 21.76 -4.31 -7.01
C ASN A 200 23.08 -3.94 -7.71
N ALA A 201 24.11 -4.75 -7.55
CA ALA A 201 25.39 -4.56 -8.24
C ALA A 201 25.23 -4.70 -9.76
N GLU A 202 24.47 -5.68 -10.23
CA GLU A 202 24.17 -5.87 -11.65
C GLU A 202 23.39 -4.70 -12.26
N LYS A 203 22.39 -4.17 -11.54
CA LYS A 203 21.65 -2.97 -11.98
C LYS A 203 22.55 -1.75 -12.12
N SER A 204 23.49 -1.56 -11.20
CA SER A 204 24.43 -0.43 -11.21
C SER A 204 25.50 -0.54 -12.31
N ALA A 205 25.74 -1.74 -12.83
CA ALA A 205 26.75 -2.02 -13.86
C ALA A 205 26.23 -1.90 -15.31
N LYS A 206 24.91 -1.87 -15.53
CA LYS A 206 24.34 -1.57 -16.85
C LYS A 206 24.38 -0.06 -17.09
N PRO A 207 24.85 0.43 -18.27
CA PRO A 207 24.76 1.84 -18.59
C PRO A 207 23.30 2.28 -18.55
N THR A 208 23.03 3.42 -17.89
CA THR A 208 21.74 4.10 -18.01
C THR A 208 21.50 4.38 -19.49
N GLU A 209 20.48 3.75 -20.10
CA GLU A 209 19.96 4.24 -21.37
C GLU A 209 19.47 5.68 -21.13
N ASP A 210 19.99 6.62 -21.92
CA ASP A 210 19.63 8.02 -21.86
C ASP A 210 18.10 8.16 -21.89
N LEU A 211 17.53 8.72 -20.83
CA LEU A 211 16.17 9.25 -20.88
C LEU A 211 16.11 10.24 -22.05
N PRO A 212 15.13 10.14 -22.96
CA PRO A 212 15.01 11.09 -24.05
C PRO A 212 14.91 12.50 -23.46
N THR A 213 15.87 13.35 -23.81
CA THR A 213 15.83 14.77 -23.48
C THR A 213 14.68 15.38 -24.27
N ASP A 214 13.61 15.75 -23.58
CA ASP A 214 12.50 16.52 -24.16
C ASP A 214 13.02 17.92 -24.52
N PRO A 215 13.05 18.31 -25.80
CA PRO A 215 13.56 19.60 -26.24
C PRO A 215 12.60 20.78 -25.95
N GLU A 216 11.42 20.57 -25.35
CA GLU A 216 10.41 21.63 -25.16
C GLU A 216 10.21 22.15 -23.73
N ARG A 217 11.12 21.89 -22.77
CA ARG A 217 11.02 22.53 -21.45
C ARG A 217 11.53 24.00 -21.51
N PRO A 218 10.69 25.03 -21.28
CA PRO A 218 11.15 26.40 -21.23
C PRO A 218 11.96 26.66 -19.96
N VAL A 219 13.00 27.51 -20.11
CA VAL A 219 14.02 27.89 -19.11
C VAL A 219 13.42 28.63 -17.92
#